data_AF-A0A7S3CUU4-F1
#
_entry.id   AF-A0A7S3CUU4-F1
#
_cell.length_a   1.000
_cell.length_b   1.000
_cell.length_c   1.000
_cell.angle_alpha   90.00
_cell.angle_beta   90.00
_cell.angle_gamma   90.00
#
_symmetry.space_group_name_H-M   'P 1'
#
loop_
_entity.id
_entity.type
_entity.pdbx_description
1 polymer ?
#
loop_
_entity_poly.entity_id
_entity_poly.type
_entity_poly.pdbx_seq_one_letter_code
_entity_poly.pdbx_strand_id
1 'polypeptide(L)'
;MFNERKFDQLKAMFNVFKEVPQSVDFIVRKMKDFVVVEGNKIVSNESNLKDPILFTDKLLSFKQEIDSMINLAFADDSRFEKARDSSFQNFMLKCKKTPHFIAYYCD
;
A
#
# COMPACT_ATOMS: atom_id res chain seq x y z
N MET A 1 -8.00 -7.66 -10.22
CA MET A 1 -8.68 -7.18 -9.00
C MET A 1 -7.93 -6.04 -8.31
N PHE A 2 -6.68 -6.22 -7.83
CA PHE A 2 -5.91 -5.12 -7.21
C PHE A 2 -5.70 -3.92 -8.15
N ASN A 3 -5.10 -4.15 -9.33
CA ASN A 3 -4.85 -3.10 -10.34
C ASN A 3 -6.13 -2.38 -10.81
N GLU A 4 -7.27 -3.07 -10.75
CA GLU A 4 -8.58 -2.56 -11.17
C GLU A 4 -9.41 -2.01 -10.01
N ARG A 5 -8.86 -1.99 -8.78
CA ARG A 5 -9.55 -1.51 -7.55
C ARG A 5 -10.91 -2.20 -7.30
N LYS A 6 -11.03 -3.47 -7.70
CA LYS A 6 -12.25 -4.27 -7.49
C LYS A 6 -12.26 -4.92 -6.10
N PHE A 7 -12.38 -4.10 -5.06
CA PHE A 7 -12.25 -4.53 -3.67
C PHE A 7 -13.39 -5.45 -3.20
N ASP A 8 -14.62 -5.27 -3.71
CA ASP A 8 -15.72 -6.19 -3.40
C ASP A 8 -15.48 -7.60 -3.95
N GLN A 9 -14.86 -7.72 -5.12
CA GLN A 9 -14.47 -9.02 -5.68
C GLN A 9 -13.33 -9.65 -4.89
N LEU A 10 -12.38 -8.84 -4.41
CA LEU A 10 -11.32 -9.29 -3.49
C LEU A 10 -11.92 -9.83 -2.19
N LYS A 11 -12.91 -9.14 -1.63
CA LYS A 11 -13.64 -9.58 -0.43
C LYS A 11 -14.32 -10.93 -0.64
N ALA A 12 -15.07 -11.07 -1.74
CA ALA A 12 -15.74 -12.32 -2.07
C ALA A 12 -14.75 -13.48 -2.23
N MET A 13 -13.64 -13.24 -2.93
CA MET A 13 -12.58 -14.23 -3.13
C MET A 13 -11.87 -14.58 -1.82
N PHE A 14 -11.53 -13.60 -0.99
CA PHE A 14 -10.92 -13.85 0.32
C PHE A 14 -11.84 -14.67 1.23
N ASN A 15 -13.13 -14.35 1.28
CA ASN A 15 -14.10 -15.09 2.10
C ASN A 15 -14.18 -16.58 1.77
N VAL A 16 -13.93 -16.97 0.51
CA VAL A 16 -13.90 -18.37 0.07
C VAL A 16 -12.61 -19.06 0.47
N PHE A 17 -11.47 -18.36 0.38
CA PHE A 17 -10.14 -18.97 0.52
C PHE A 17 -9.43 -18.68 1.86
N LYS A 18 -10.04 -17.92 2.77
CA LYS A 18 -9.42 -17.50 4.04
C LYS A 18 -8.99 -18.67 4.94
N GLU A 19 -9.67 -19.81 4.85
CA GLU A 19 -9.37 -21.02 5.62
C GLU A 19 -8.22 -21.84 5.03
N VAL A 20 -7.72 -21.48 3.84
CA VAL A 20 -6.61 -22.17 3.15
C VAL A 20 -5.34 -21.32 3.30
N PRO A 21 -4.40 -21.67 4.21
CA PRO A 21 -3.24 -20.83 4.51
C PRO A 21 -2.42 -20.45 3.29
N GLN A 22 -2.16 -21.42 2.40
CA GLN A 22 -1.39 -21.20 1.17
C GLN A 22 -2.05 -20.18 0.22
N SER A 23 -3.39 -20.20 0.14
CA SER A 23 -4.14 -19.23 -0.66
C SER A 23 -4.01 -17.83 -0.07
N VAL A 24 -4.13 -17.70 1.26
CA VAL A 24 -3.96 -16.40 1.93
C VAL A 24 -2.55 -15.85 1.70
N ASP A 25 -1.51 -16.68 1.85
CA ASP A 25 -0.12 -16.27 1.60
C ASP A 25 0.09 -15.76 0.17
N PHE A 26 -0.54 -16.41 -0.80
CA PHE A 26 -0.49 -15.97 -2.19
C PHE A 26 -1.17 -14.61 -2.40
N ILE A 27 -2.34 -14.39 -1.78
CA ILE A 27 -3.07 -13.12 -1.86
C ILE A 27 -2.24 -12.00 -1.20
N VAL A 28 -1.66 -12.27 -0.03
CA VAL A 28 -0.78 -11.33 0.67
C VAL A 28 0.41 -10.95 -0.23
N ARG A 29 1.08 -11.92 -0.85
CA ARG A 29 2.20 -11.65 -1.77
C ARG A 29 1.76 -10.77 -2.94
N LYS A 30 0.62 -11.07 -3.55
CA LYS A 30 0.08 -10.25 -4.65
C LYS A 30 -0.26 -8.83 -4.22
N MET A 31 -0.78 -8.65 -3.01
CA MET A 31 -0.99 -7.32 -2.45
C MET A 31 0.35 -6.58 -2.26
N LYS A 32 1.38 -7.26 -1.72
CA LYS A 32 2.71 -6.64 -1.54
C LYS A 32 3.26 -6.13 -2.86
N ASP A 33 3.24 -6.96 -3.90
CA ASP A 33 3.71 -6.61 -5.24
C ASP A 33 2.96 -5.38 -5.78
N PHE A 34 1.63 -5.36 -5.65
CA PHE A 34 0.80 -4.22 -6.06
C PHE A 34 1.18 -2.94 -5.30
N VAL A 35 1.25 -2.99 -3.97
CA VAL A 35 1.56 -1.82 -3.13
C VAL A 35 2.94 -1.27 -3.44
N VAL A 36 3.94 -2.15 -3.64
CA VAL A 36 5.29 -1.73 -4.02
C VAL A 36 5.30 -1.08 -5.39
N VAL A 37 4.63 -1.65 -6.39
CA VAL A 37 4.59 -1.10 -7.75
C VAL A 37 3.94 0.30 -7.76
N GLU A 38 2.77 0.46 -7.14
CA GLU A 38 2.11 1.76 -7.08
C GLU A 38 2.88 2.78 -6.22
N GLY A 39 3.41 2.36 -5.07
CA GLY A 39 4.23 3.21 -4.22
C GLY A 39 5.51 3.72 -4.92
N ASN A 40 6.16 2.87 -5.73
CA ASN A 40 7.32 3.28 -6.54
C ASN A 40 6.97 4.40 -7.53
N LYS A 41 5.76 4.40 -8.10
CA LYS A 41 5.30 5.49 -8.98
C LYS A 41 5.23 6.81 -8.24
N ILE A 42 4.80 6.80 -6.98
CA ILE A 42 4.72 8.01 -6.15
C ILE A 42 6.12 8.55 -5.86
N VAL A 43 7.03 7.69 -5.39
CA VAL A 43 8.36 8.12 -4.93
C VAL A 43 9.36 8.40 -6.06
N SER A 44 9.04 7.98 -7.28
CA SER A 44 9.88 8.22 -8.46
C SER A 44 9.31 9.31 -9.39
N ASN A 45 8.14 9.85 -9.08
CA ASN A 45 7.51 10.90 -9.87
C ASN A 45 8.24 12.24 -9.68
N GLU A 46 8.71 12.84 -10.77
CA GLU A 46 9.49 14.09 -10.71
C GLU A 46 8.73 15.28 -10.13
N SER A 47 7.43 15.39 -10.38
CA SER A 47 6.60 16.47 -9.83
C SER A 47 6.48 16.35 -8.32
N ASN A 48 6.21 15.15 -7.82
CA ASN A 48 6.19 14.88 -6.38
C ASN A 48 7.56 15.18 -5.75
N LEU A 49 8.66 14.85 -6.43
CA LEU A 49 10.02 15.07 -5.90
C LEU A 49 10.46 16.54 -5.85
N LYS A 50 9.67 17.47 -6.38
CA LYS A 50 9.89 18.92 -6.32
C LYS A 50 9.10 19.59 -5.20
N ASP A 51 8.06 18.93 -4.69
CA ASP A 51 7.13 19.50 -3.71
C ASP A 51 6.95 18.53 -2.53
N PRO A 52 7.54 18.83 -1.36
CA PRO A 52 7.43 18.01 -0.15
C PRO A 52 5.98 17.77 0.32
N ILE A 53 5.11 18.77 0.13
CA ILE A 53 3.71 18.70 0.56
C ILE A 53 2.96 17.73 -0.36
N LEU A 54 3.04 17.96 -1.67
CA LEU A 54 2.42 17.08 -2.66
C LEU A 54 2.90 15.64 -2.53
N PHE A 55 4.20 15.43 -2.33
CA PHE A 55 4.76 14.09 -2.12
C PHE A 55 4.13 13.39 -0.92
N THR A 56 4.06 14.09 0.21
CA THR A 56 3.55 13.51 1.46
C THR A 56 2.05 13.27 1.39
N ASP A 57 1.28 14.19 0.81
CA ASP A 57 -0.16 14.03 0.56
C ASP A 57 -0.45 12.79 -0.29
N LYS A 58 0.33 12.55 -1.34
CA LYS A 58 0.18 11.36 -2.19
C LYS A 58 0.49 10.08 -1.43
N LEU A 59 1.50 10.07 -0.56
CA LEU A 59 1.81 8.92 0.28
C LEU A 59 0.69 8.64 1.30
N LEU A 60 0.18 9.68 1.97
CA LEU A 60 -0.89 9.54 2.96
C LEU A 60 -2.18 9.08 2.31
N SER A 61 -2.55 9.66 1.16
CA SER A 61 -3.73 9.24 0.38
C SER A 61 -3.61 7.78 -0.05
N PHE A 62 -2.43 7.37 -0.52
CA PHE A 62 -2.21 5.98 -0.92
C PHE A 62 -2.26 5.03 0.28
N LYS A 63 -1.69 5.42 1.43
CA LYS A 63 -1.81 4.64 2.67
C LYS A 63 -3.27 4.46 3.06
N GLN A 64 -4.05 5.54 3.06
CA GLN A 64 -5.48 5.49 3.38
C GLN A 64 -6.28 4.60 2.42
N GLU A 65 -5.96 4.61 1.12
CA GLU A 65 -6.56 3.71 0.14
C GLU A 65 -6.29 2.23 0.49
N ILE A 66 -5.03 1.89 0.79
CA ILE A 66 -4.65 0.52 1.15
C ILE A 66 -5.26 0.10 2.48
N ASP A 67 -5.30 0.99 3.48
CA ASP A 67 -5.94 0.73 4.78
C ASP A 67 -7.43 0.44 4.60
N SER A 68 -8.13 1.26 3.81
CA SER A 68 -9.56 1.07 3.52
C SER A 68 -9.83 -0.24 2.76
N MET A 69 -8.95 -0.59 1.82
CA MET A 69 -9.04 -1.87 1.11
C MET A 69 -8.85 -3.06 2.06
N ILE A 70 -7.88 -3.00 2.99
CA ILE A 70 -7.63 -4.08 3.95
C ILE A 70 -8.83 -4.26 4.87
N ASN A 71 -9.38 -3.17 5.38
CA ASN A 71 -10.58 -3.20 6.20
C ASN A 71 -11.77 -3.82 5.44
N LEU A 72 -12.03 -3.36 4.21
CA LEU A 72 -13.17 -3.80 3.42
C LEU A 72 -13.06 -5.27 2.98
N ALA A 73 -11.89 -5.67 2.46
CA ALA A 73 -11.71 -6.95 1.78
C ALA A 73 -11.16 -8.06 2.67
N PHE A 74 -10.40 -7.71 3.72
CA PHE A 74 -9.66 -8.68 4.54
C PHE A 74 -9.99 -8.60 6.03
N ALA A 75 -10.98 -7.78 6.42
CA ALA A 75 -11.46 -7.66 7.80
C ALA A 75 -10.32 -7.39 8.81
N ASP A 76 -9.42 -6.47 8.46
CA ASP A 76 -8.26 -6.06 9.26
C ASP A 76 -7.33 -7.23 9.67
N ASP A 77 -7.20 -8.22 8.78
CA ASP A 77 -6.27 -9.33 9.01
C ASP A 77 -4.82 -8.82 9.10
N SER A 78 -4.20 -9.03 10.27
CA SER A 78 -2.86 -8.54 10.60
C SER A 78 -1.76 -8.96 9.62
N ARG A 79 -1.94 -10.05 8.85
CA ARG A 79 -0.99 -10.46 7.81
C ARG A 79 -0.93 -9.44 6.69
N PHE A 80 -2.09 -8.87 6.33
CA PHE A 80 -2.20 -7.83 5.31
C PHE A 80 -1.70 -6.49 5.83
N GLU A 81 -1.97 -6.14 7.08
CA GLU A 81 -1.43 -4.92 7.70
C GLU A 81 0.11 -4.93 7.73
N LYS A 82 0.72 -6.03 8.19
CA LYS A 82 2.18 -6.21 8.17
C LYS A 82 2.74 -6.16 6.75
N ALA A 83 2.01 -6.74 5.80
CA ALA A 83 2.38 -6.72 4.40
C ALA A 83 2.38 -5.29 3.84
N ARG A 84 1.34 -4.49 4.11
CA ARG A 84 1.29 -3.06 3.80
C ARG A 84 2.50 -2.35 4.40
N ASP A 85 2.74 -2.49 5.70
CA ASP A 85 3.80 -1.74 6.40
C ASP A 85 5.18 -2.06 5.79
N SER A 86 5.47 -3.34 5.57
CA SER A 86 6.73 -3.76 4.94
C SER A 86 6.86 -3.29 3.48
N SER A 87 5.76 -3.20 2.73
CA SER A 87 5.77 -2.66 1.37
C SER A 87 6.02 -1.15 1.36
N PHE A 88 5.39 -0.39 2.26
CA PHE A 88 5.64 1.05 2.43
C PHE A 88 7.09 1.33 2.77
N GLN A 89 7.64 0.62 3.76
CA GLN A 89 9.06 0.70 4.09
C GLN A 89 9.93 0.40 2.86
N ASN A 90 9.61 -0.64 2.08
CA ASN A 90 10.42 -1.04 0.93
C ASN A 90 10.60 0.06 -0.12
N PHE A 91 9.52 0.72 -0.54
CA PHE A 91 9.63 1.74 -1.59
C PHE A 91 10.05 3.10 -1.02
N MET A 92 9.66 3.45 0.21
CA MET A 92 10.06 4.71 0.85
C MET A 92 11.56 4.77 1.09
N LEU A 93 12.18 3.67 1.55
CA LEU A 93 13.63 3.60 1.77
C LEU A 93 14.46 3.80 0.49
N LYS A 94 13.87 3.62 -0.69
CA LYS A 94 14.56 3.85 -1.98
C LYS A 94 14.67 5.34 -2.32
N CYS A 95 13.83 6.19 -1.75
CA CYS A 95 13.85 7.62 -2.01
C CYS A 95 14.56 8.39 -0.89
N LYS A 96 15.76 8.92 -1.21
CA LYS A 96 16.59 9.66 -0.25
C LYS A 96 15.92 10.91 0.32
N LYS A 97 14.92 11.47 -0.38
CA LYS A 97 14.18 12.67 0.05
C LYS A 97 13.08 12.37 1.06
N THR A 98 12.65 11.11 1.18
CA THR A 98 11.49 10.75 2.01
C THR A 98 11.60 11.21 3.46
N PRO A 99 12.72 11.02 4.19
CA PRO A 99 12.81 11.50 5.58
C PRO A 99 12.65 13.02 5.70
N HIS A 100 13.28 13.77 4.78
CA HIS A 100 13.22 15.23 4.79
C HIS A 100 11.82 15.75 4.44
N PHE A 101 11.16 15.15 3.45
CA PHE A 101 9.83 15.58 3.03
C PHE A 101 8.76 15.31 4.08
N ILE A 102 8.84 14.17 4.77
CA ILE A 102 7.94 13.88 5.89
C ILE A 102 8.19 14.82 7.06
N ALA A 103 9.45 15.09 7.41
CA ALA A 103 9.77 16.05 8.47
C ALA A 103 9.21 17.46 8.15
N TYR A 104 9.43 17.93 6.93
CA TYR A 104 8.90 19.22 6.47
C TYR A 104 7.37 19.32 6.57
N TYR A 105 6.65 18.21 6.33
CA TYR A 105 5.19 18.19 6.44
C TYR A 105 4.68 18.25 7.89
N CYS A 106 5.53 17.93 8.86
CA CYS A 106 5.20 17.99 10.29
C CYS A 106 5.53 19.34 10.94
N ASP A 107 6.34 20.17 10.30
CA ASP A 107 6.68 21.53 10.73
C ASP A 107 5.54 22.52 10.42
#